data_AF-A0A2N6NSJ7-F1
#
_entry.id   AF-A0A2N6NSJ7-F1
#
_cell.length_a   1.000
_cell.length_b   1.000
_cell.length_c   1.000
_cell.angle_alpha   90.00
_cell.angle_beta   90.00
_cell.angle_gamma   90.00
#
_symmetry.space_group_name_H-M   'P 1'
#
loop_
_entity.id
_entity.type
_entity.pdbx_description
1 polymer ?
#
loop_
_entity_poly.entity_id
_entity_poly.type
_entity_poly.pdbx_seq_one_letter_code
_entity_poly.pdbx_strand_id
1 'polypeptide(L)'
;MARGLCVRPSLEKLKASDLVASTSPLLQQFKLQVEHRIDLQVLPKFFNTAMKRVLPSGNVVTTKLGFDALKLGQKWNQEMTGKLPDLTLPRNALHSINNRMFSLMGSNQNLYPFLLLPDRMDNKKGNLFKLITFLSNNAMQKVMKNKTDPVTNAEKLLAAVYEIPGIYQYIQLPEYTKGALGILNGLCSEAGVGEAQWGLKGFQELWHEFLADYFKHATKMGSFHYEKVITGAINAITDPKYGVPLESLAKYSGELRELRGWASNLTLEHLIPKK
;
A
#
# COMPACT_ATOMS: atom_id res chain seq x y z
N MET A 1 26.52 -44.30 -2.06
CA MET A 1 26.55 -42.83 -2.05
C MET A 1 25.16 -42.34 -2.44
N ALA A 2 24.37 -41.86 -1.47
CA ALA A 2 23.01 -41.42 -1.71
C ALA A 2 23.02 -40.05 -2.41
N ARG A 3 22.42 -40.00 -3.61
CA ARG A 3 22.13 -38.76 -4.34
C ARG A 3 21.12 -37.96 -3.51
N GLY A 4 21.56 -36.87 -2.90
CA GLY A 4 20.69 -35.90 -2.28
C GLY A 4 19.82 -35.24 -3.35
N LEU A 5 18.58 -35.72 -3.50
CA LEU A 5 17.52 -35.05 -4.25
C LEU A 5 17.35 -33.65 -3.66
N CYS A 6 17.80 -32.65 -4.41
CA CYS A 6 17.45 -31.26 -4.16
C CYS A 6 15.96 -31.12 -4.51
N VAL A 7 15.10 -31.38 -3.53
CA VAL A 7 13.67 -31.12 -3.64
C VAL A 7 13.51 -29.60 -3.72
N ARG A 8 13.43 -29.10 -4.95
CA ARG A 8 12.97 -27.74 -5.26
C ARG A 8 11.65 -27.52 -4.51
N PRO A 9 11.45 -26.39 -3.80
CA PRO A 9 10.10 -25.96 -3.53
C PRO A 9 9.46 -25.69 -4.91
N SER A 10 8.56 -26.56 -5.35
CA SER A 10 7.61 -26.17 -6.38
C SER A 10 6.87 -24.97 -5.83
N LEU A 11 7.01 -23.82 -6.49
CA LEU A 11 6.09 -22.72 -6.35
C LEU A 11 4.76 -23.18 -6.98
N GLU A 12 4.06 -24.09 -6.30
CA GLU A 12 2.62 -24.12 -6.42
C GLU A 12 2.17 -22.69 -6.15
N LYS A 13 1.55 -22.11 -7.19
CA LYS A 13 0.87 -20.82 -7.23
C LYS A 13 0.56 -20.37 -5.80
N LEU A 14 1.33 -19.42 -5.26
CA LEU A 14 1.04 -18.83 -3.96
C LEU A 14 -0.41 -18.34 -4.03
N LYS A 15 -1.34 -19.09 -3.43
CA LYS A 15 -2.73 -18.68 -3.36
C LYS A 15 -2.80 -17.65 -2.26
N ALA A 16 -3.65 -16.63 -2.41
CA ALA A 16 -3.84 -15.62 -1.37
C ALA A 16 -4.23 -16.25 0.00
N SER A 17 -4.80 -17.46 0.00
CA SER A 17 -5.06 -18.29 1.19
C SER A 17 -3.81 -18.73 1.96
N ASP A 18 -2.66 -18.82 1.29
CA ASP A 18 -1.42 -19.32 1.90
C ASP A 18 -0.66 -18.21 2.66
N LEU A 19 -1.16 -16.98 2.58
CA LEU A 19 -0.65 -15.80 3.28
C LEU A 19 -1.29 -15.59 4.66
N VAL A 20 -2.20 -16.48 5.09
CA VAL A 20 -3.10 -16.27 6.23
C VAL A 20 -2.92 -17.36 7.30
N ALA A 21 -1.91 -17.27 8.17
CA ALA A 21 -1.93 -17.97 9.47
C ALA A 21 -0.90 -17.38 10.47
N SER A 22 -1.38 -16.96 11.65
CA SER A 22 -0.65 -16.14 12.62
C SER A 22 0.06 -16.89 13.77
N THR A 23 0.28 -18.21 13.70
CA THR A 23 0.83 -18.95 14.86
C THR A 23 1.91 -20.01 14.56
N SER A 24 2.50 -20.06 13.35
CA SER A 24 3.47 -21.10 12.98
C SER A 24 4.94 -20.69 13.15
N PRO A 25 5.86 -21.59 13.57
CA PRO A 25 7.31 -21.40 13.53
C PRO A 25 7.88 -20.97 12.15
N LEU A 26 7.10 -21.11 11.08
CA LEU A 26 7.39 -20.58 9.73
C LEU A 26 7.49 -19.04 9.68
N LEU A 27 6.88 -18.32 10.63
CA LEU A 27 6.89 -16.86 10.69
C LEU A 27 8.29 -16.26 10.96
N GLN A 28 9.24 -17.03 11.50
CA GLN A 28 10.63 -16.59 11.68
C GLN A 28 11.52 -16.85 10.46
N GLN A 29 11.12 -17.76 9.56
CA GLN A 29 11.92 -18.12 8.38
C GLN A 29 11.72 -17.14 7.23
N PHE A 30 10.53 -16.56 7.11
CA PHE A 30 10.26 -15.45 6.23
C PHE A 30 10.37 -14.16 7.06
N LYS A 31 11.14 -13.17 6.62
CA LYS A 31 11.19 -11.85 7.28
C LYS A 31 9.84 -11.16 7.08
N LEU A 32 8.84 -11.54 7.88
CA LEU A 32 7.50 -10.99 7.87
C LEU A 32 7.49 -9.79 8.82
N GLN A 33 6.90 -8.68 8.39
CA GLN A 33 6.77 -7.48 9.22
C GLN A 33 5.32 -7.22 9.58
N VAL A 34 5.13 -6.66 10.77
CA VAL A 34 3.81 -6.15 11.16
C VAL A 34 3.46 -4.99 10.24
N GLU A 35 2.31 -5.11 9.59
CA GLU A 35 1.84 -4.11 8.62
C GLU A 35 1.50 -2.80 9.31
N HIS A 36 2.40 -1.82 9.30
CA HIS A 36 2.20 -0.63 10.13
C HIS A 36 2.80 0.69 9.62
N ARG A 37 3.09 0.81 8.32
CA ARG A 37 3.68 2.06 7.76
C ARG A 37 2.90 2.70 6.62
N ILE A 38 1.90 2.01 6.12
CA ILE A 38 1.28 2.36 4.86
C ILE A 38 0.06 3.26 5.01
N ASP A 39 -0.73 2.99 6.05
CA ASP A 39 -1.85 3.83 6.46
C ASP A 39 -1.35 5.21 6.91
N LEU A 40 -0.11 5.25 7.42
CA LEU A 40 0.62 6.50 7.73
C LEU A 40 0.93 7.37 6.50
N GLN A 41 0.77 6.88 5.26
CA GLN A 41 0.96 7.71 4.06
C GLN A 41 -0.29 8.51 3.70
N VAL A 42 -1.47 8.10 4.19
CA VAL A 42 -2.74 8.76 3.89
C VAL A 42 -2.81 10.13 4.58
N LEU A 43 -2.41 10.21 5.85
CA LEU A 43 -2.42 11.47 6.61
C LEU A 43 -1.52 12.57 6.02
N PRO A 44 -0.24 12.35 5.72
CA PRO A 44 0.60 13.36 5.08
C PRO A 44 0.02 13.87 3.75
N LYS A 45 -0.60 12.99 2.96
CA LYS A 45 -1.26 13.38 1.70
C LYS A 45 -2.52 14.22 1.98
N PHE A 46 -3.33 13.83 2.96
CA PHE A 46 -4.49 14.59 3.41
C PHE A 46 -4.08 15.98 3.92
N PHE A 47 -3.06 16.11 4.75
CA PHE A 47 -2.58 17.42 5.22
C PHE A 47 -2.06 18.28 4.08
N ASN A 48 -1.33 17.69 3.14
CA ASN A 48 -0.90 18.40 1.95
C ASN A 48 -2.12 18.92 1.15
N THR A 49 -3.18 18.13 1.01
CA THR A 49 -4.46 18.56 0.42
C THR A 49 -5.11 19.69 1.22
N ALA A 50 -5.21 19.56 2.54
CA ALA A 50 -5.84 20.55 3.41
C ALA A 50 -5.11 21.91 3.39
N MET A 51 -3.78 21.88 3.28
CA MET A 51 -2.95 23.08 3.16
C MET A 51 -2.99 23.69 1.75
N LYS A 52 -2.87 22.87 0.70
CA LYS A 52 -2.72 23.37 -0.68
C LYS A 52 -4.02 23.52 -1.46
N ARG A 53 -5.12 22.93 -1.00
CA ARG A 53 -6.41 22.88 -1.70
C ARG A 53 -6.35 22.15 -3.04
N VAL A 54 -5.42 21.22 -3.15
CA VAL A 54 -5.24 20.37 -4.32
C VAL A 54 -5.28 18.92 -3.86
N LEU A 55 -6.19 18.15 -4.45
CA LEU A 55 -6.34 16.72 -4.24
C LEU A 55 -5.16 15.94 -4.83
N PRO A 56 -4.90 14.69 -4.39
CA PRO A 56 -3.83 13.84 -4.92
C PRO A 56 -3.82 13.72 -6.45
N SER A 57 -4.99 13.72 -7.09
CA SER A 57 -5.12 13.70 -8.56
C SER A 57 -4.70 14.99 -9.27
N GLY A 58 -4.49 16.09 -8.55
CA GLY A 58 -4.26 17.43 -9.08
C GLY A 58 -5.53 18.29 -9.18
N ASN A 59 -6.71 17.72 -8.91
CA ASN A 59 -7.96 18.46 -8.90
C ASN A 59 -8.03 19.48 -7.74
N VAL A 60 -8.74 20.58 -7.94
CA VAL A 60 -8.98 21.57 -6.88
C VAL A 60 -10.04 21.04 -5.92
N VAL A 61 -9.82 21.25 -4.62
CA VAL A 61 -10.78 20.90 -3.56
C VAL A 61 -12.08 21.69 -3.73
N THR A 62 -13.22 20.98 -3.69
CA THR A 62 -14.56 21.54 -3.79
C THR A 62 -15.18 21.86 -2.43
N THR A 63 -14.75 21.16 -1.37
CA THR A 63 -15.19 21.41 0.01
C THR A 63 -14.88 22.85 0.43
N LYS A 64 -15.89 23.56 0.97
CA LYS A 64 -15.72 24.90 1.52
C LYS A 64 -15.13 24.84 2.92
N LEU A 65 -13.86 25.18 3.05
CA LEU A 65 -13.14 25.10 4.33
C LEU A 65 -13.12 26.45 5.04
N GLY A 66 -13.49 26.45 6.33
CA GLY A 66 -13.46 27.61 7.23
C GLY A 66 -12.14 27.78 7.99
N PHE A 67 -11.06 27.23 7.45
CA PHE A 67 -9.71 27.32 7.99
C PHE A 67 -8.71 27.51 6.85
N ASP A 68 -7.50 27.96 7.17
CA ASP A 68 -6.34 27.98 6.28
C ASP A 68 -5.22 27.09 6.85
N ALA A 69 -4.07 27.05 6.16
CA ALA A 69 -2.93 26.25 6.60
C ALA A 69 -2.39 26.70 7.97
N LEU A 70 -2.42 28.01 8.26
CA LEU A 70 -1.94 28.56 9.52
C LEU A 70 -2.83 28.12 10.68
N LYS A 71 -4.15 28.28 10.54
CA LYS A 71 -5.14 27.84 11.53
C LYS A 71 -5.05 26.33 11.76
N LEU A 72 -4.93 25.54 10.69
CA LEU A 72 -4.75 24.08 10.82
C LEU A 72 -3.47 23.75 11.61
N GLY A 73 -2.34 24.39 11.28
CA GLY A 73 -1.06 24.18 11.98
C GLY A 73 -1.09 24.58 13.45
N GLN A 74 -1.72 25.71 13.78
CA GLN A 74 -1.92 26.16 15.17
C GLN A 74 -2.77 25.19 15.97
N LYS A 75 -3.83 24.67 15.35
CA LYS A 75 -4.76 23.75 16.01
C LYS A 75 -4.19 22.33 16.13
N TRP A 76 -3.37 21.89 15.18
CA TRP A 76 -2.88 20.51 15.07
C TRP A 76 -2.43 19.84 16.39
N ASN A 77 -1.61 20.55 17.16
CA ASN A 77 -1.06 20.07 18.44
C ASN A 77 -1.72 20.73 19.66
N GLN A 78 -2.73 21.58 19.46
CA GLN A 78 -3.46 22.18 20.57
C GLN A 78 -4.16 21.07 21.37
N GLU A 79 -4.25 21.24 22.69
CA GLU A 79 -5.04 20.34 23.51
C GLU A 79 -6.54 20.57 23.27
N MET A 80 -7.27 19.48 23.06
CA MET A 80 -8.72 19.44 23.04
C MET A 80 -9.24 19.37 24.46
N THR A 81 -10.27 20.16 24.75
CA THR A 81 -10.92 20.21 26.05
C THR A 81 -12.38 19.78 25.94
N GLY A 82 -12.97 19.28 27.02
CA GLY A 82 -14.38 18.90 27.07
C GLY A 82 -14.60 17.39 26.86
N LYS A 83 -15.85 17.00 26.58
CA LYS A 83 -16.23 15.59 26.41
C LYS A 83 -15.78 15.10 25.02
N LEU A 84 -14.70 14.33 24.99
CA LEU A 84 -14.16 13.72 23.78
C LEU A 84 -14.55 12.24 23.70
N PRO A 85 -14.65 11.64 22.49
CA PRO A 85 -14.79 10.20 22.37
C PRO A 85 -13.60 9.47 23.00
N ASP A 86 -13.90 8.36 23.67
CA ASP A 86 -12.87 7.53 24.30
C ASP A 86 -11.89 7.02 23.24
N LEU A 87 -10.60 7.27 23.47
CA LEU A 87 -9.51 6.80 22.63
C LEU A 87 -8.30 6.56 23.51
N THR A 88 -7.75 5.35 23.46
CA THR A 88 -6.56 4.98 24.22
C THR A 88 -5.34 5.68 23.64
N LEU A 89 -4.91 6.78 24.26
CA LEU A 89 -3.68 7.48 23.91
C LEU A 89 -2.47 6.90 24.66
N PRO A 90 -1.23 7.12 24.17
CA PRO A 90 -0.02 6.84 24.94
C PRO A 90 -0.06 7.54 26.30
N ARG A 91 0.57 6.92 27.31
CA ARG A 91 0.61 7.48 28.67
C ARG A 91 1.14 8.92 28.64
N ASN A 92 0.42 9.83 29.30
CA ASN A 92 0.71 11.27 29.37
C ASN A 92 0.61 12.03 28.03
N ALA A 93 0.06 11.44 26.97
CA ALA A 93 -0.18 12.16 25.72
C ALA A 93 -1.37 13.12 25.87
N LEU A 94 -1.19 14.36 25.39
CA LEU A 94 -2.27 15.34 25.30
C LEU A 94 -3.33 14.86 24.30
N HIS A 95 -4.60 15.17 24.57
CA HIS A 95 -5.67 14.93 23.60
C HIS A 95 -5.62 15.99 22.49
N SER A 96 -4.81 15.81 21.46
CA SER A 96 -4.75 16.69 20.26
C SER A 96 -5.22 15.95 19.01
N ILE A 97 -5.56 16.63 17.90
CA ILE A 97 -5.88 15.95 16.63
C ILE A 97 -4.70 15.06 16.24
N ASN A 98 -3.48 15.57 16.38
CA ASN A 98 -2.27 14.81 16.11
C ASN A 98 -2.26 13.47 16.88
N ASN A 99 -2.30 13.53 18.21
CA ASN A 99 -2.21 12.31 19.02
C ASN A 99 -3.39 11.37 18.77
N ARG A 100 -4.60 11.91 18.58
CA ARG A 100 -5.80 11.09 18.35
C ARG A 100 -5.79 10.41 16.98
N MET A 101 -5.48 11.15 15.90
CA MET A 101 -5.38 10.56 14.57
C MET A 101 -4.23 9.54 14.47
N PHE A 102 -3.05 9.84 15.04
CA PHE A 102 -1.94 8.88 15.03
C PHE A 102 -2.18 7.67 15.93
N SER A 103 -2.93 7.82 17.02
CA SER A 103 -3.31 6.69 17.86
C SER A 103 -4.22 5.69 17.12
N LEU A 104 -5.11 6.17 16.25
CA LEU A 104 -5.98 5.32 15.44
C LEU A 104 -5.24 4.54 14.35
N MET A 105 -4.20 5.13 13.78
CA MET A 105 -3.34 4.45 12.81
C MET A 105 -2.42 3.42 13.46
N GLY A 106 -2.45 3.32 14.78
CA GLY A 106 -1.54 2.53 15.61
C GLY A 106 -0.16 3.18 15.72
N SER A 107 0.34 3.18 16.95
CA SER A 107 1.77 3.29 17.21
C SER A 107 2.38 1.89 17.17
N ASN A 108 3.71 1.76 17.25
CA ASN A 108 4.39 0.47 17.49
C ASN A 108 3.82 -0.32 18.71
N GLN A 109 2.97 0.28 19.55
CA GLN A 109 2.36 -0.31 20.74
C GLN A 109 0.92 -0.81 20.54
N ASN A 110 0.20 -0.37 19.50
CA ASN A 110 -1.18 -0.79 19.21
C ASN A 110 -1.30 -1.17 17.74
N LEU A 111 -0.73 -2.32 17.42
CA LEU A 111 -0.76 -2.87 16.08
C LEU A 111 -2.16 -3.42 15.82
N TYR A 112 -2.98 -2.72 15.03
CA TYR A 112 -4.19 -3.33 14.47
C TYR A 112 -3.76 -4.62 13.74
N PRO A 113 -4.38 -5.78 14.02
CA PRO A 113 -3.87 -7.08 13.57
C PRO A 113 -4.24 -7.29 12.12
N PHE A 114 -3.58 -6.57 11.21
CA PHE A 114 -3.54 -6.99 9.82
C PHE A 114 -2.63 -8.21 9.70
N LEU A 115 -2.86 -8.98 8.64
CA LEU A 115 -2.08 -10.16 8.35
C LEU A 115 -0.65 -9.73 8.00
N LEU A 116 0.34 -10.50 8.46
CA LEU A 116 1.74 -10.18 8.22
C LEU A 116 2.09 -10.41 6.75
N LEU A 117 2.71 -9.42 6.11
CA LEU A 117 3.29 -9.57 4.79
C LEU A 117 4.81 -9.80 4.87
N PRO A 118 5.39 -10.55 3.92
CA PRO A 118 6.83 -10.55 3.71
C PRO A 118 7.34 -9.13 3.45
N ASP A 119 8.51 -8.78 4.00
CA ASP A 119 9.15 -7.46 3.86
C ASP A 119 9.10 -6.92 2.42
N ARG A 120 9.35 -7.77 1.43
CA ARG A 120 9.32 -7.40 0.00
C ARG A 120 7.93 -6.99 -0.49
N MET A 121 6.89 -7.67 -0.03
CA MET A 121 5.50 -7.38 -0.39
C MET A 121 5.02 -6.14 0.36
N ASP A 122 5.39 -5.97 1.63
CA ASP A 122 5.09 -4.76 2.39
C ASP A 122 5.77 -3.52 1.78
N ASN A 123 7.02 -3.63 1.32
CA ASN A 123 7.69 -2.56 0.59
C ASN A 123 6.95 -2.17 -0.71
N LYS A 124 6.48 -3.15 -1.48
CA LYS A 124 5.71 -2.91 -2.72
C LYS A 124 4.33 -2.35 -2.43
N LYS A 125 3.67 -2.81 -1.35
CA LYS A 125 2.48 -2.19 -0.81
C LYS A 125 2.80 -0.71 -0.55
N GLY A 126 3.87 -0.42 0.21
CA GLY A 126 4.33 0.95 0.47
C GLY A 126 4.50 1.81 -0.79
N ASN A 127 5.03 1.23 -1.87
CA ASN A 127 5.16 1.91 -3.16
C ASN A 127 3.79 2.27 -3.79
N LEU A 128 2.79 1.40 -3.67
CA LEU A 128 1.41 1.68 -4.11
C LEU A 128 0.87 2.95 -3.45
N PHE A 129 0.94 3.05 -2.13
CA PHE A 129 0.38 4.19 -1.40
C PHE A 129 1.27 5.44 -1.45
N LYS A 130 2.57 5.28 -1.73
CA LYS A 130 3.45 6.41 -2.08
C LYS A 130 3.22 6.93 -3.50
N LEU A 131 2.46 6.20 -4.33
CA LEU A 131 2.20 6.49 -5.74
C LEU A 131 3.50 6.50 -6.56
N ILE A 132 4.37 5.52 -6.30
CA ILE A 132 5.64 5.35 -7.01
C ILE A 132 5.70 3.99 -7.70
N THR A 133 6.60 3.88 -8.67
CA THR A 133 6.77 2.64 -9.45
C THR A 133 7.21 1.47 -8.57
N PHE A 134 6.56 0.31 -8.75
CA PHE A 134 6.86 -0.93 -7.99
C PHE A 134 8.26 -1.49 -8.25
N LEU A 135 8.72 -1.45 -9.50
CA LEU A 135 10.03 -1.92 -9.95
C LEU A 135 10.58 -0.99 -11.04
N SER A 136 11.75 -0.40 -10.84
CA SER A 136 12.37 0.47 -11.86
C SER A 136 13.03 -0.34 -12.98
N ASN A 137 13.15 0.24 -14.17
CA ASN A 137 13.88 -0.38 -15.29
C ASN A 137 15.30 -0.80 -14.90
N ASN A 138 16.00 0.05 -14.14
CA ASN A 138 17.35 -0.26 -13.64
C ASN A 138 17.36 -1.46 -12.71
N ALA A 139 16.35 -1.61 -11.83
CA ALA A 139 16.23 -2.77 -10.96
C ALA A 139 15.99 -4.05 -11.77
N MET A 140 15.09 -4.02 -12.76
CA MET A 140 14.80 -5.16 -13.63
C MET A 140 16.04 -5.58 -14.44
N GLN A 141 16.76 -4.62 -15.03
CA GLN A 141 18.02 -4.89 -15.71
C GLN A 141 19.09 -5.45 -14.77
N LYS A 142 19.17 -4.96 -13.52
CA LYS A 142 20.12 -5.48 -12.52
C LYS A 142 19.84 -6.94 -12.17
N VAL A 143 18.57 -7.34 -12.10
CA VAL A 143 18.19 -8.76 -11.92
C VAL A 143 18.69 -9.61 -13.09
N MET A 144 18.48 -9.15 -14.33
CA MET A 144 18.92 -9.87 -15.54
C MET A 144 20.45 -9.93 -15.70
N LYS A 145 21.17 -8.89 -15.25
CA LYS A 145 22.64 -8.81 -15.29
C LYS A 145 23.36 -9.69 -14.27
N ASN A 146 22.64 -10.33 -13.35
CA ASN A 146 23.27 -11.15 -12.32
C ASN A 146 23.97 -12.36 -12.93
N LYS A 147 25.16 -12.72 -12.45
CA LYS A 147 26.00 -13.83 -12.96
C LYS A 147 25.41 -15.23 -12.74
N THR A 148 24.19 -15.32 -12.20
CA THR A 148 23.39 -16.54 -12.20
C THR A 148 22.94 -16.92 -13.61
N ASP A 149 22.40 -18.12 -13.76
CA ASP A 149 21.81 -18.60 -15.01
C ASP A 149 20.66 -17.67 -15.51
N PRO A 150 20.60 -17.35 -16.82
CA PRO A 150 19.58 -16.46 -17.40
C PRO A 150 18.13 -16.87 -17.17
N VAL A 151 17.84 -18.18 -17.17
CA VAL A 151 16.48 -18.71 -16.91
C VAL A 151 16.09 -18.40 -15.47
N THR A 152 16.99 -18.65 -14.53
CA THR A 152 16.80 -18.31 -13.12
C THR A 152 16.57 -16.80 -12.91
N ASN A 153 17.23 -15.95 -13.68
CA ASN A 153 17.02 -14.50 -13.61
C ASN A 153 15.65 -14.08 -14.15
N ALA A 154 15.21 -14.67 -15.25
CA ALA A 154 13.87 -14.44 -15.81
C ALA A 154 12.76 -14.88 -14.83
N GLU A 155 12.93 -16.03 -14.15
CA GLU A 155 12.00 -16.49 -13.11
C GLU A 155 11.92 -15.54 -11.92
N LYS A 156 13.07 -15.03 -11.45
CA LYS A 156 13.10 -14.04 -10.36
C LYS A 156 12.39 -12.74 -10.74
N LEU A 157 12.59 -12.28 -11.97
CA LEU A 157 11.94 -11.08 -12.48
C LEU A 157 10.43 -11.30 -12.57
N LEU A 158 9.99 -12.43 -13.15
CA LEU A 158 8.58 -12.78 -13.25
C LEU A 158 7.91 -12.90 -11.88
N ALA A 159 8.55 -13.58 -10.92
CA ALA A 159 8.05 -13.67 -9.54
C ALA A 159 7.89 -12.28 -8.89
N ALA A 160 8.84 -11.37 -9.13
CA ALA A 160 8.73 -10.00 -8.65
C ALA A 160 7.56 -9.24 -9.31
N VAL A 161 7.20 -9.54 -10.56
CA VAL A 161 6.01 -8.96 -11.20
C VAL A 161 4.73 -9.52 -10.59
N TYR A 162 4.65 -10.84 -10.34
CA TYR A 162 3.50 -11.53 -9.72
C TYR A 162 3.14 -11.00 -8.32
N GLU A 163 4.13 -10.52 -7.56
CA GLU A 163 3.87 -9.94 -6.24
C GLU A 163 2.95 -8.69 -6.30
N ILE A 164 2.89 -7.97 -7.43
CA ILE A 164 2.06 -6.76 -7.57
C ILE A 164 0.56 -7.10 -7.52
N PRO A 165 -0.01 -7.94 -8.41
CA PRO A 165 -1.41 -8.35 -8.28
C PRO A 165 -1.70 -9.09 -6.97
N GLY A 166 -0.72 -9.81 -6.40
CA GLY A 166 -0.84 -10.43 -5.07
C GLY A 166 -1.11 -9.42 -3.95
N ILE A 167 -0.52 -8.21 -4.02
CA ILE A 167 -0.80 -7.13 -3.06
C ILE A 167 -2.23 -6.60 -3.20
N TYR A 168 -2.75 -6.51 -4.43
CA TYR A 168 -4.14 -6.09 -4.62
C TYR A 168 -5.14 -7.13 -4.11
N GLN A 169 -4.88 -8.41 -4.37
CA GLN A 169 -5.67 -9.50 -3.81
C GLN A 169 -5.63 -9.47 -2.28
N TYR A 170 -4.46 -9.24 -1.69
CA TYR A 170 -4.29 -9.06 -0.26
C TYR A 170 -5.14 -7.92 0.31
N ILE A 171 -5.07 -6.73 -0.31
CA ILE A 171 -5.84 -5.55 0.10
C ILE A 171 -7.35 -5.75 -0.09
N GLN A 172 -7.75 -6.65 -0.97
CA GLN A 172 -9.15 -7.02 -1.21
C GLN A 172 -9.65 -8.12 -0.26
N LEU A 173 -8.80 -8.69 0.60
CA LEU A 173 -9.25 -9.64 1.61
C LEU A 173 -10.28 -8.98 2.54
N PRO A 174 -11.36 -9.68 2.92
CA PRO A 174 -12.39 -9.15 3.80
C PRO A 174 -11.83 -8.62 5.13
N GLU A 175 -10.85 -9.31 5.71
CA GLU A 175 -10.22 -8.96 6.98
C GLU A 175 -9.44 -7.65 6.87
N TYR A 176 -8.62 -7.52 5.81
CA TYR A 176 -7.89 -6.29 5.53
C TYR A 176 -8.85 -5.14 5.27
N THR A 177 -9.81 -5.33 4.37
CA THR A 177 -10.79 -4.31 3.99
C THR A 177 -11.56 -3.82 5.22
N LYS A 178 -12.03 -4.73 6.07
CA LYS A 178 -12.75 -4.39 7.31
C LYS A 178 -11.86 -3.60 8.27
N GLY A 179 -10.62 -4.02 8.48
CA GLY A 179 -9.67 -3.31 9.36
C GLY A 179 -9.34 -1.92 8.84
N ALA A 180 -9.01 -1.81 7.55
CA ALA A 180 -8.67 -0.56 6.89
C ALA A 180 -9.84 0.42 6.92
N LEU A 181 -11.06 -0.01 6.58
CA LEU A 181 -12.25 0.82 6.69
C LEU A 181 -12.54 1.24 8.14
N GLY A 182 -12.28 0.38 9.12
CA GLY A 182 -12.36 0.73 10.55
C GLY A 182 -11.46 1.90 10.91
N ILE A 183 -10.19 1.85 10.49
CA ILE A 183 -9.22 2.94 10.70
C ILE A 183 -9.65 4.20 9.96
N LEU A 184 -10.01 4.11 8.67
CA LEU A 184 -10.42 5.25 7.85
C LEU A 184 -11.68 5.95 8.37
N ASN A 185 -12.64 5.18 8.89
CA ASN A 185 -13.85 5.70 9.54
C ASN A 185 -13.54 6.33 10.90
N GLY A 186 -12.62 5.73 11.66
CA GLY A 186 -12.11 6.32 12.89
C GLY A 186 -11.45 7.68 12.62
N LEU A 187 -10.57 7.76 11.62
CA LEU A 187 -9.92 9.00 11.22
C LEU A 187 -10.93 10.06 10.76
N CYS A 188 -11.98 9.65 10.04
CA CYS A 188 -13.09 10.53 9.67
C CYS A 188 -13.80 11.09 10.92
N SER A 189 -14.07 10.22 11.90
CA SER A 189 -14.72 10.59 13.17
C SER A 189 -13.87 11.60 13.93
N GLU A 190 -12.55 11.39 13.98
CA GLU A 190 -11.61 12.33 14.61
C GLU A 190 -11.48 13.66 13.85
N ALA A 191 -11.62 13.65 12.52
CA ALA A 191 -11.74 14.89 11.75
C ALA A 191 -13.00 15.67 12.15
N GLY A 192 -14.13 14.99 12.38
CA GLY A 192 -15.36 15.60 12.90
C GLY A 192 -15.21 16.18 14.31
N VAL A 193 -14.51 15.47 15.21
CA VAL A 193 -14.17 15.99 16.55
C VAL A 193 -13.30 17.24 16.43
N GLY A 194 -12.27 17.22 15.58
CA GLY A 194 -11.41 18.37 15.33
C GLY A 194 -12.16 19.58 14.76
N GLU A 195 -13.10 19.33 13.85
CA GLU A 195 -14.00 20.36 13.31
C GLU A 195 -14.85 21.01 14.41
N ALA A 196 -15.50 20.21 15.26
CA ALA A 196 -16.36 20.69 16.33
C ALA A 196 -15.59 21.44 17.43
N GLN A 197 -14.42 20.93 17.83
CA GLN A 197 -13.66 21.51 18.94
C GLN A 197 -12.88 22.78 18.55
N TRP A 198 -12.42 22.88 17.30
CA TRP A 198 -11.49 23.94 16.89
C TRP A 198 -12.00 24.85 15.78
N GLY A 199 -13.26 24.70 15.39
CA GLY A 199 -13.88 25.51 14.34
C GLY A 199 -13.19 25.31 12.98
N LEU A 200 -12.70 24.09 12.72
CA LEU A 200 -12.13 23.69 11.43
C LEU A 200 -13.25 23.27 10.47
N LYS A 201 -14.17 24.20 10.18
CA LYS A 201 -15.36 23.92 9.37
C LYS A 201 -14.96 23.28 8.03
N GLY A 202 -15.63 22.19 7.66
CA GLY A 202 -15.40 21.41 6.44
C GLY A 202 -14.23 20.42 6.53
N PHE A 203 -13.60 20.22 7.69
CA PHE A 203 -12.46 19.31 7.81
C PHE A 203 -12.87 17.83 7.65
N GLN A 204 -14.05 17.46 8.16
CA GLN A 204 -14.59 16.11 7.96
C GLN A 204 -15.07 15.89 6.51
N GLU A 205 -15.72 16.89 5.91
CA GLU A 205 -16.15 16.82 4.51
C GLU A 205 -14.95 16.70 3.56
N LEU A 206 -13.88 17.45 3.84
CA LEU A 206 -12.61 17.34 3.11
C LEU A 206 -12.02 15.95 3.20
N TRP A 207 -12.11 15.29 4.35
CA TRP A 207 -11.61 13.93 4.54
C TRP A 207 -12.29 12.96 3.57
N HIS A 208 -13.62 13.04 3.44
CA HIS A 208 -14.36 12.23 2.48
C HIS A 208 -14.00 12.53 1.02
N GLU A 209 -13.93 13.81 0.65
CA GLU A 209 -13.53 14.23 -0.70
C GLU A 209 -12.12 13.71 -1.02
N PHE A 210 -11.18 13.88 -0.08
CA PHE A 210 -9.81 13.41 -0.19
C PHE A 210 -9.73 11.90 -0.35
N LEU A 211 -10.40 11.09 0.48
CA LEU A 211 -10.31 9.63 0.38
C LEU A 211 -10.87 9.11 -0.95
N ALA A 212 -11.98 9.69 -1.41
CA ALA A 212 -12.57 9.33 -2.69
C ALA A 212 -11.61 9.62 -3.85
N ASP A 213 -10.96 10.78 -3.86
CA ASP A 213 -9.95 11.11 -4.87
C ASP A 213 -8.69 10.24 -4.74
N TYR A 214 -8.18 10.11 -3.51
CA TYR A 214 -6.94 9.41 -3.22
C TYR A 214 -6.97 7.96 -3.69
N PHE A 215 -8.01 7.18 -3.33
CA PHE A 215 -8.08 5.77 -3.72
C PHE A 215 -8.37 5.56 -5.21
N LYS A 216 -9.15 6.45 -5.84
CA LYS A 216 -9.32 6.44 -7.32
C LYS A 216 -8.01 6.75 -8.02
N HIS A 217 -7.28 7.75 -7.55
CA HIS A 217 -6.00 8.14 -8.11
C HIS A 217 -4.93 7.06 -7.88
N ALA A 218 -4.87 6.47 -6.69
CA ALA A 218 -3.98 5.37 -6.36
C ALA A 218 -4.25 4.12 -7.20
N THR A 219 -5.52 3.80 -7.46
CA THR A 219 -5.94 2.77 -8.41
C THR A 219 -5.37 3.05 -9.80
N LYS A 220 -5.62 4.23 -10.35
CA LYS A 220 -5.11 4.64 -11.68
C LYS A 220 -3.59 4.59 -11.76
N MET A 221 -2.89 5.13 -10.77
CA MET A 221 -1.43 5.17 -10.73
C MET A 221 -0.83 3.78 -10.56
N GLY A 222 -1.47 2.92 -9.77
CA GLY A 222 -1.08 1.53 -9.60
C GLY A 222 -1.18 0.74 -10.90
N SER A 223 -2.31 0.82 -11.62
CA SER A 223 -2.44 0.20 -12.96
C SER A 223 -1.42 0.75 -13.95
N PHE A 224 -1.20 2.07 -13.98
CA PHE A 224 -0.21 2.70 -14.84
C PHE A 224 1.23 2.24 -14.54
N HIS A 225 1.61 2.14 -13.27
CA HIS A 225 2.93 1.66 -12.86
C HIS A 225 3.09 0.17 -13.13
N TYR A 226 2.04 -0.62 -12.95
CA TYR A 226 2.04 -2.05 -13.26
C TYR A 226 2.28 -2.30 -14.76
N GLU A 227 1.60 -1.57 -15.64
CA GLU A 227 1.82 -1.65 -17.10
C GLU A 227 3.27 -1.32 -17.50
N LYS A 228 3.87 -0.32 -16.85
CA LYS A 228 5.28 0.02 -17.04
C LYS A 228 6.20 -1.10 -16.59
N VAL A 229 5.91 -1.73 -15.46
CA VAL A 229 6.68 -2.88 -14.94
C VAL A 229 6.57 -4.06 -15.89
N ILE A 230 5.38 -4.41 -16.35
CA ILE A 230 5.16 -5.50 -17.32
C ILE A 230 5.96 -5.25 -18.60
N THR A 231 5.84 -4.04 -19.16
CA THR A 231 6.55 -3.67 -20.39
C THR A 231 8.07 -3.72 -20.19
N GLY A 232 8.58 -3.18 -19.09
CA GLY A 232 10.00 -3.22 -18.76
C GLY A 232 10.51 -4.64 -18.50
N ALA A 233 9.69 -5.51 -17.90
CA ALA A 233 10.04 -6.90 -17.65
C ALA A 233 10.11 -7.71 -18.95
N ILE A 234 9.13 -7.54 -19.85
CA ILE A 234 9.16 -8.16 -21.19
C ILE A 234 10.44 -7.73 -21.90
N ASN A 235 10.70 -6.42 -21.99
CA ASN A 235 11.88 -5.89 -22.66
C ASN A 235 13.19 -6.42 -22.05
N ALA A 236 13.24 -6.56 -20.71
CA ALA A 236 14.42 -7.08 -20.04
C ALA A 236 14.63 -8.58 -20.30
N ILE A 237 13.58 -9.39 -20.38
CA ILE A 237 13.69 -10.83 -20.65
C ILE A 237 14.04 -11.08 -22.11
N THR A 238 13.44 -10.34 -23.04
CA THR A 238 13.64 -10.52 -24.49
C THR A 238 14.90 -9.86 -25.03
N ASP A 239 15.65 -9.14 -24.20
CA ASP A 239 16.90 -8.50 -24.62
C ASP A 239 17.95 -9.59 -24.93
N PRO A 240 18.41 -9.70 -26.20
CA PRO A 240 19.33 -10.74 -26.63
C PRO A 240 20.63 -10.80 -25.82
N LYS A 241 21.05 -9.68 -25.23
CA LYS A 241 22.31 -9.59 -24.47
C LYS A 241 22.31 -10.44 -23.20
N TYR A 242 21.15 -10.87 -22.71
CA TYR A 242 21.04 -11.72 -21.52
C TYR A 242 20.97 -13.21 -21.84
N GLY A 243 20.87 -13.59 -23.12
CA GLY A 243 21.01 -14.99 -23.54
C GLY A 243 19.93 -15.94 -23.00
N VAL A 244 18.71 -15.47 -22.75
CA VAL A 244 17.60 -16.34 -22.33
C VAL A 244 17.22 -17.27 -23.51
N PRO A 245 17.16 -18.61 -23.32
CA PRO A 245 16.81 -19.55 -24.38
C PRO A 245 15.43 -19.28 -24.99
N LEU A 246 15.25 -19.57 -26.29
CA LEU A 246 14.02 -19.27 -27.04
C LEU A 246 12.75 -19.86 -26.41
N GLU A 247 12.81 -21.10 -25.92
CA GLU A 247 11.68 -21.77 -25.25
C GLU A 247 11.29 -21.05 -23.95
N SER A 248 12.28 -20.58 -23.20
CA SER A 248 12.09 -19.80 -21.97
C SER A 248 11.56 -18.40 -22.27
N LEU A 249 12.03 -17.76 -23.35
CA LEU A 249 11.48 -16.48 -23.82
C LEU A 249 9.99 -16.58 -24.13
N ALA A 250 9.59 -17.60 -24.89
CA ALA A 250 8.18 -17.83 -25.24
C ALA A 250 7.31 -18.01 -23.99
N LYS A 251 7.77 -18.84 -23.05
CA LYS A 251 7.10 -19.06 -21.76
C LYS A 251 6.94 -17.77 -20.94
N TYR A 252 8.04 -17.12 -20.56
CA TYR A 252 8.00 -16.00 -19.62
C TYR A 252 7.37 -14.74 -20.23
N SER A 253 7.57 -14.48 -21.53
CA SER A 253 6.88 -13.38 -22.20
C SER A 253 5.37 -13.64 -22.36
N GLY A 254 4.97 -14.90 -22.54
CA GLY A 254 3.56 -15.32 -22.50
C GLY A 254 2.93 -15.05 -21.14
N GLU A 255 3.55 -15.53 -20.06
CA GLU A 255 3.07 -15.31 -18.68
C GLU A 255 2.98 -13.81 -18.33
N LEU A 256 3.95 -12.99 -18.74
CA LEU A 256 3.89 -11.54 -18.55
C LEU A 256 2.76 -10.86 -19.35
N ARG A 257 2.41 -11.38 -20.53
CA ARG A 257 1.27 -10.87 -21.31
C ARG A 257 -0.06 -11.25 -20.68
N GLU A 258 -0.19 -12.47 -20.14
CA GLU A 258 -1.37 -12.85 -19.35
C GLU A 258 -1.53 -11.96 -18.12
N LEU A 259 -0.42 -11.71 -17.42
CA LEU A 259 -0.38 -10.80 -16.28
C LEU A 259 -0.75 -9.37 -16.63
N ARG A 260 -0.48 -8.90 -17.86
CA ARG A 260 -0.95 -7.59 -18.32
C ARG A 260 -2.47 -7.46 -18.21
N GLY A 261 -3.21 -8.53 -18.53
CA GLY A 261 -4.66 -8.58 -18.42
C GLY A 261 -5.20 -8.33 -17.00
N TRP A 262 -4.37 -8.46 -15.97
CA TRP A 262 -4.76 -8.15 -14.59
C TRP A 262 -4.82 -6.65 -14.28
N ALA A 263 -4.28 -5.77 -15.13
CA ALA A 263 -4.21 -4.34 -14.85
C ALA A 263 -5.59 -3.70 -14.56
N SER A 264 -6.66 -4.23 -15.14
CA SER A 264 -8.05 -3.79 -14.91
C SER A 264 -8.62 -4.24 -13.56
N ASN A 265 -8.04 -5.27 -12.94
CA ASN A 265 -8.50 -5.81 -11.65
C ASN A 265 -7.81 -5.15 -10.45
N LEU A 266 -6.80 -4.30 -10.71
CA LEU A 266 -6.01 -3.63 -9.69
C LEU A 266 -6.76 -2.40 -9.16
N THR A 267 -7.68 -2.60 -8.22
CA THR A 267 -8.49 -1.52 -7.64
C THR A 267 -8.36 -1.41 -6.12
N LEU A 268 -8.43 -0.18 -5.63
CA LEU A 268 -8.55 0.20 -4.22
C LEU A 268 -9.90 0.87 -3.91
N GLU A 269 -10.83 0.91 -4.86
CA GLU A 269 -12.10 1.62 -4.70
C GLU A 269 -12.99 1.02 -3.60
N HIS A 270 -12.79 -0.25 -3.24
CA HIS A 270 -13.45 -0.89 -2.10
C HIS A 270 -13.05 -0.31 -0.74
N LEU A 271 -11.96 0.47 -0.68
CA LEU A 271 -11.52 1.21 0.51
C LEU A 271 -12.13 2.62 0.60
N ILE A 272 -12.92 3.05 -0.39
CA ILE A 272 -13.65 4.32 -0.32
C ILE A 272 -14.83 4.12 0.64
N PRO A 273 -14.88 4.82 1.79
CA PRO A 273 -16.01 4.70 2.71
C PRO A 273 -17.31 5.09 2.02
N LYS A 274 -18.34 4.24 2.17
CA LYS A 274 -19.70 4.57 1.72
C LYS A 274 -20.28 5.62 2.68
N LYS A 275 -20.96 6.62 2.11
CA LYS A 275 -21.74 7.60 2.88
C LYS A 275 -22.96 6.94 3.52
#